data_AF-A0A954UK22-F1
#
_entry.id   AF-A0A954UK22-F1
#
_cell.length_a   1.000
_cell.length_b   1.000
_cell.length_c   1.000
_cell.angle_alpha   90.00
_cell.angle_beta   90.00
_cell.angle_gamma   90.00
#
_symmetry.space_group_name_H-M   'P 1'
#
loop_
_entity.id
_entity.type
_entity.pdbx_description
1 polymer ?
#
loop_
_entity_poly.entity_id
_entity_poly.type
_entity_poly.pdbx_seq_one_letter_code
_entity_poly.pdbx_strand_id
1 'polypeptide(L)'
;MPLVENAGRPQTAHVATADIDGDGAVDVIAGVGALDFANQLFWRDNSGARHAIDMTSTAIQAVQVADIDGDLDLDLVVETSEVVYNPDGDYYRSELIWYENLDSRGTFSSKLRIDEYFFAANDMAAADFDGDGTTDIATAGVGNLMLFVNPSGNGTFSPRSMIGQPGTAVELLAGDVEHDDDIDLFVVGNSSVSWFRNAGGEFLPEIVIADEGRTGATAALADLDGDSNLDLIFASTDRVSWWRLQDGIAEEALSFSEPFPLSRRLSTADFDQDGDLDILTSDGYFGVRWFENMNGAGVFSSTEFHRVANTFQHLSSLQAVNMDKDKDWDIIYTDPNLGIGWFENRVAGDINGDGVFDSSDLVAAFAAGQYEDGIRRNSTFFSGDWNGDGEFTTQDLVFVFQTGVYVD
;
A
#
# COMPACT_ATOMS: atom_id res chain seq x y z
N MET A 1 4.24 17.28 12.19
CA MET A 1 3.67 18.19 11.15
C MET A 1 3.22 17.28 10.03
N PRO A 2 1.97 17.38 9.53
CA PRO A 2 1.57 16.52 8.42
C PRO A 2 2.31 16.94 7.14
N LEU A 3 2.85 15.94 6.44
CA LEU A 3 3.37 16.03 5.09
C LEU A 3 2.20 16.37 4.16
N VAL A 4 1.93 17.66 3.95
CA VAL A 4 1.03 18.12 2.88
C VAL A 4 1.84 19.03 1.98
N GLU A 5 2.53 18.45 1.00
CA GLU A 5 3.10 19.24 -0.07
C GLU A 5 2.07 19.37 -1.19
N ASN A 6 1.36 20.50 -1.20
CA ASN A 6 0.55 20.94 -2.33
C ASN A 6 1.49 21.38 -3.46
N ALA A 7 2.23 20.42 -4.02
CA ALA A 7 2.87 20.59 -5.31
C ALA A 7 1.73 20.73 -6.34
N GLY A 8 1.78 21.72 -7.21
CA GLY A 8 0.75 21.87 -8.25
C GLY A 8 0.67 20.61 -9.10
N ARG A 9 -0.48 19.90 -9.04
CA ARG A 9 -0.86 18.73 -9.86
C ARG A 9 0.28 17.82 -10.36
N PRO A 10 1.01 17.11 -9.49
CA PRO A 10 1.84 15.99 -9.87
C PRO A 10 0.97 14.74 -9.99
N GLN A 11 0.95 14.08 -11.13
CA GLN A 11 0.38 12.74 -11.21
C GLN A 11 1.42 11.79 -10.62
N THR A 12 1.32 11.51 -9.32
CA THR A 12 2.05 10.39 -8.72
C THR A 12 1.46 9.10 -9.29
N ALA A 13 2.29 8.28 -9.92
CA ALA A 13 1.84 7.06 -10.58
C ALA A 13 1.86 5.86 -9.63
N HIS A 14 2.88 5.78 -8.76
CA HIS A 14 3.06 4.70 -7.81
C HIS A 14 3.92 5.15 -6.62
N VAL A 15 3.69 4.55 -5.45
CA VAL A 15 4.49 4.73 -4.24
C VAL A 15 4.79 3.36 -3.63
N ALA A 16 6.01 3.21 -3.13
CA ALA A 16 6.43 2.09 -2.31
C ALA A 16 6.97 2.60 -0.97
N THR A 17 6.98 1.74 0.03
CA THR A 17 7.42 2.06 1.39
C THR A 17 8.36 0.98 1.90
N ALA A 18 9.53 1.37 2.39
CA ALA A 18 10.54 0.46 2.91
C ALA A 18 11.59 1.23 3.72
N ASP A 19 12.36 0.55 4.55
CA ASP A 19 13.56 1.11 5.21
C ASP A 19 14.74 1.09 4.21
N ILE A 20 14.94 2.18 3.49
CA ILE A 20 15.92 2.27 2.40
C ILE A 20 17.32 2.59 2.93
N ASP A 21 17.40 3.26 4.08
CA ASP A 21 18.66 3.70 4.67
C ASP A 21 19.13 2.91 5.91
N GLY A 22 18.38 1.88 6.28
CA GLY A 22 18.71 0.93 7.34
C GLY A 22 18.62 1.53 8.74
N ASP A 23 17.89 2.63 8.93
CA ASP A 23 17.66 3.26 10.23
C ASP A 23 16.51 2.58 11.03
N GLY A 24 15.85 1.60 10.40
CA GLY A 24 14.74 0.82 10.92
C GLY A 24 13.39 1.52 10.79
N ALA A 25 13.32 2.71 10.19
CA ALA A 25 12.09 3.46 9.95
C ALA A 25 11.66 3.30 8.50
N VAL A 26 10.37 3.52 8.27
CA VAL A 26 9.85 3.43 6.91
C VAL A 26 10.09 4.73 6.16
N ASP A 27 10.68 4.59 4.98
CA ASP A 27 10.85 5.63 4.00
C ASP A 27 9.81 5.51 2.88
N VAL A 28 9.61 6.59 2.13
CA VAL A 28 8.66 6.64 1.03
C VAL A 28 9.37 6.82 -0.31
N ILE A 29 9.20 5.88 -1.22
CA ILE A 29 9.72 5.90 -2.58
C ILE A 29 8.60 6.31 -3.53
N ALA A 30 8.86 7.28 -4.40
CA ALA A 30 7.83 7.80 -5.30
C ALA A 30 8.35 8.09 -6.71
N GLY A 31 7.53 7.68 -7.69
CA GLY A 31 7.63 8.10 -9.08
C GLY A 31 6.59 9.18 -9.38
N VAL A 32 7.05 10.40 -9.69
CA VAL A 32 6.16 11.52 -9.98
C VAL A 32 6.27 11.93 -11.44
N GLY A 33 5.12 11.92 -12.13
CA GLY A 33 4.96 12.49 -13.46
C GLY A 33 4.42 13.91 -13.43
N ALA A 34 5.11 14.82 -14.11
CA ALA A 34 4.62 16.18 -14.33
C ALA A 34 4.35 16.37 -15.83
N LEU A 35 3.16 16.83 -16.20
CA LEU A 35 2.76 17.03 -17.61
C LEU A 35 3.71 17.97 -18.39
N ASP A 36 4.47 18.82 -17.68
CA ASP A 36 5.36 19.83 -18.25
C ASP A 36 6.84 19.74 -17.75
N PHE A 37 7.21 18.72 -16.95
CA PHE A 37 8.59 18.52 -16.46
C PHE A 37 9.04 17.06 -16.60
N ALA A 38 10.35 16.80 -16.55
CA ALA A 38 10.88 15.43 -16.50
C ALA A 38 10.29 14.68 -15.28
N ASN A 39 9.96 13.40 -15.47
CA ASN A 39 9.47 12.55 -14.40
C ASN A 39 10.62 12.29 -13.41
N GLN A 40 10.31 12.25 -12.12
CA GLN A 40 11.33 12.12 -11.08
C GLN A 40 11.08 10.88 -10.25
N LEU A 41 12.14 10.10 -10.06
CA LEU A 41 12.23 9.02 -9.10
C LEU A 41 13.02 9.54 -7.90
N PHE A 42 12.45 9.42 -6.71
CA PHE A 42 13.08 9.85 -5.47
C PHE A 42 12.56 9.04 -4.29
N TRP A 43 13.32 9.02 -3.21
CA TRP A 43 12.84 8.56 -1.91
C TRP A 43 12.86 9.70 -0.90
N ARG A 44 12.08 9.56 0.17
CA ARG A 44 12.06 10.47 1.30
C ARG A 44 12.24 9.69 2.58
N ASP A 45 13.17 10.17 3.40
CA ASP A 45 13.38 9.59 4.72
C ASP A 45 12.19 9.88 5.65
N ASN A 46 12.13 9.16 6.76
CA ASN A 46 11.19 9.38 7.87
C ASN A 46 11.20 10.84 8.42
N SER A 47 12.25 11.62 8.19
CA SER A 47 12.35 13.05 8.57
C SER A 47 11.72 14.00 7.55
N GLY A 48 11.37 13.48 6.37
CA GLY A 48 10.83 14.21 5.22
C GLY A 48 11.89 14.77 4.27
N ALA A 49 13.17 14.52 4.52
CA ALA A 49 14.25 14.88 3.61
C ALA A 49 14.12 14.09 2.30
N ARG A 50 14.41 14.74 1.18
CA ARG A 50 14.19 14.18 -0.16
C ARG A 50 15.51 13.84 -0.83
N HIS A 51 15.61 12.62 -1.34
CA HIS A 51 16.78 12.04 -1.98
C HIS A 51 16.42 11.68 -3.43
N ALA A 52 17.00 12.40 -4.40
CA ALA A 52 16.74 12.15 -5.81
C ALA A 52 17.52 10.92 -6.29
N ILE A 53 16.84 10.04 -7.04
CA ILE A 53 17.41 8.82 -7.62
C ILE A 53 17.66 9.03 -9.11
N ASP A 54 16.62 9.37 -9.87
CA ASP A 54 16.71 9.56 -11.32
C ASP A 54 15.73 10.62 -11.83
N MET A 55 16.05 11.18 -13.00
CA MET A 55 15.17 12.03 -13.79
C MET A 55 14.94 11.35 -15.14
N THR A 56 13.75 10.80 -15.34
CA THR A 56 13.39 10.04 -16.54
C THR A 56 12.56 10.90 -17.50
N SER A 57 12.73 10.68 -18.80
CA SER A 57 11.86 11.27 -19.83
C SER A 57 10.56 10.49 -20.04
N THR A 58 10.48 9.27 -19.50
CA THR A 58 9.37 8.31 -19.65
C THR A 58 8.57 8.23 -18.36
N ALA A 59 7.25 8.04 -18.46
CA ALA A 59 6.37 8.06 -17.29
C ALA A 59 6.61 6.80 -16.46
N ILE A 60 6.92 6.95 -15.17
CA ILE A 60 7.02 5.82 -14.24
C ILE A 60 5.60 5.26 -14.06
N GLN A 61 5.42 3.94 -14.22
CA GLN A 61 4.14 3.26 -14.02
C GLN A 61 4.08 2.57 -12.66
N ALA A 62 5.13 1.84 -12.32
CA ALA A 62 5.22 1.07 -11.09
C ALA A 62 6.64 1.14 -10.51
N VAL A 63 6.73 1.03 -9.19
CA VAL A 63 7.98 0.96 -8.43
C VAL A 63 7.81 -0.12 -7.37
N GLN A 64 8.73 -1.08 -7.35
CA GLN A 64 8.85 -2.11 -6.30
C GLN A 64 10.20 -2.01 -5.61
N VAL A 65 10.24 -2.49 -4.37
CA VAL A 65 11.42 -2.53 -3.52
C VAL A 65 11.70 -3.98 -3.16
N ALA A 66 12.92 -4.46 -3.41
CA ALA A 66 13.35 -5.80 -3.06
C ALA A 66 14.89 -5.90 -3.09
N ASP A 67 15.46 -6.90 -2.44
CA ASP A 67 16.88 -7.25 -2.58
C ASP A 67 17.09 -7.99 -3.91
N ILE A 68 17.71 -7.35 -4.91
CA ILE A 68 17.85 -7.89 -6.28
C ILE A 68 19.21 -8.56 -6.49
N ASP A 69 20.23 -8.22 -5.71
CA ASP A 69 21.57 -8.80 -5.84
C ASP A 69 22.07 -9.61 -4.62
N GLY A 70 21.17 -9.88 -3.68
CA GLY A 70 21.36 -10.80 -2.57
C GLY A 70 22.30 -10.27 -1.49
N ASP A 71 22.54 -8.96 -1.45
CA ASP A 71 23.44 -8.32 -0.50
C ASP A 71 22.75 -7.83 0.79
N LEU A 72 21.42 -8.01 0.86
CA LEU A 72 20.50 -7.66 1.94
C LEU A 72 20.19 -6.17 2.08
N ASP A 73 20.59 -5.33 1.13
CA ASP A 73 19.99 -4.02 0.99
C ASP A 73 18.87 -3.99 -0.04
N LEU A 74 17.99 -3.01 0.14
CA LEU A 74 16.78 -2.90 -0.65
C LEU A 74 17.05 -2.06 -1.89
N ASP A 75 16.94 -2.71 -3.04
CA ASP A 75 17.02 -2.11 -4.37
C ASP A 75 15.66 -1.65 -4.88
N LEU A 76 15.67 -0.95 -6.01
CA LEU A 76 14.46 -0.51 -6.69
C LEU A 76 14.31 -1.15 -8.04
N VAL A 77 13.12 -1.68 -8.34
CA VAL A 77 12.70 -2.07 -9.68
C VAL A 77 11.61 -1.12 -10.15
N VAL A 78 11.77 -0.59 -11.35
CA VAL A 78 10.95 0.49 -11.89
C VAL A 78 10.52 0.16 -13.31
N GLU A 79 9.23 0.25 -13.55
CA GLU A 79 8.68 0.24 -14.90
C GLU A 79 8.44 1.67 -15.35
N THR A 80 8.91 1.97 -16.56
CA THR A 80 8.57 3.22 -17.23
C THR A 80 7.92 2.92 -18.57
N SER A 81 6.97 3.77 -18.97
CA SER A 81 6.31 3.67 -20.27
C SER A 81 6.33 4.99 -21.02
N GLU A 82 6.45 4.90 -22.34
CA GLU A 82 6.24 6.02 -23.25
C GLU A 82 5.15 5.70 -24.27
N VAL A 83 4.42 6.74 -24.68
CA VAL A 83 3.49 6.65 -25.82
C VAL A 83 4.29 6.83 -27.11
N VAL A 84 4.24 5.83 -27.97
CA VAL A 84 4.81 5.91 -29.32
C VAL A 84 3.70 6.27 -30.29
N TYR A 85 3.75 7.50 -30.80
CA TYR A 85 2.79 8.00 -31.77
C TYR A 85 3.05 7.43 -33.17
N ASN A 86 2.06 6.75 -33.75
CA ASN A 86 2.22 6.11 -35.06
C ASN A 86 0.94 6.26 -35.91
N PRO A 87 1.05 6.58 -37.21
CA PRO A 87 -0.11 6.65 -38.12
C PRO A 87 -1.03 5.41 -38.15
N ASP A 88 -0.50 4.23 -37.84
CA ASP A 88 -1.26 2.97 -37.81
C ASP A 88 -1.94 2.67 -36.45
N GLY A 89 -1.75 3.55 -35.46
CA GLY A 89 -2.25 3.42 -34.10
C GLY A 89 -1.14 3.62 -33.07
N ASP A 90 -1.40 4.49 -32.09
CA ASP A 90 -0.48 4.73 -30.97
C ASP A 90 -0.36 3.46 -30.12
N TYR A 91 0.84 3.18 -29.64
CA TYR A 91 1.10 2.06 -28.74
C TYR A 91 2.04 2.49 -27.61
N TYR A 92 1.97 1.77 -26.49
CA TYR A 92 2.84 1.99 -25.35
C TYR A 92 4.07 1.10 -25.45
N ARG A 93 5.21 1.63 -25.02
CA ARG A 93 6.48 0.94 -24.95
C ARG A 93 7.02 1.05 -23.54
N SER A 94 7.23 -0.09 -22.88
CA SER A 94 7.80 -0.12 -21.53
C SER A 94 9.30 -0.45 -21.50
N GLU A 95 9.97 0.05 -20.46
CA GLU A 95 11.29 -0.39 -20.00
C GLU A 95 11.16 -0.89 -18.56
N LEU A 96 11.81 -2.02 -18.27
CA LEU A 96 12.00 -2.53 -16.91
C LEU A 96 13.44 -2.26 -16.50
N ILE A 97 13.59 -1.56 -15.39
CA ILE A 97 14.87 -1.00 -14.94
C ILE A 97 15.02 -1.34 -13.46
N TRP A 98 16.23 -1.63 -13.01
CA TRP A 98 16.54 -1.66 -11.59
C TRP A 98 17.66 -0.67 -11.22
N TYR A 99 17.72 -0.31 -9.94
CA TYR A 99 18.71 0.57 -9.35
C TYR A 99 19.24 -0.09 -8.08
N GLU A 100 20.52 -0.42 -8.10
CA GLU A 100 21.28 -1.01 -6.97
C GLU A 100 21.45 0.03 -5.86
N ASN A 101 21.14 -0.30 -4.62
CA ASN A 101 21.49 0.49 -3.45
C ASN A 101 22.96 0.19 -3.10
N LEU A 102 23.85 1.17 -3.30
CA LEU A 102 25.30 0.90 -3.28
C LEU A 102 25.92 0.89 -1.89
N ASP A 103 25.16 1.31 -0.88
CA ASP A 103 25.69 1.59 0.45
C ASP A 103 24.73 1.31 1.60
N SER A 104 23.59 0.67 1.33
CA SER A 104 22.51 0.42 2.29
C SER A 104 22.06 1.69 3.03
N ARG A 105 22.23 2.86 2.39
CA ARG A 105 21.85 4.20 2.90
C ARG A 105 21.05 5.00 1.87
N GLY A 106 20.54 4.32 0.86
CA GLY A 106 19.77 4.91 -0.23
C GLY A 106 20.59 5.69 -1.25
N THR A 107 21.89 5.38 -1.39
CA THR A 107 22.70 5.87 -2.52
C THR A 107 22.59 4.90 -3.70
N PHE A 108 21.69 5.20 -4.63
CA PHE A 108 21.41 4.32 -5.76
C PHE A 108 22.40 4.47 -6.93
N SER A 109 22.60 3.39 -7.67
CA SER A 109 23.38 3.33 -8.90
C SER A 109 22.69 4.06 -10.07
N SER A 110 23.37 4.13 -11.22
CA SER A 110 22.72 4.56 -12.46
C SER A 110 21.83 3.45 -13.00
N LYS A 111 20.74 3.80 -13.69
CA LYS A 111 19.79 2.83 -14.26
C LYS A 111 20.45 1.57 -14.87
N LEU A 112 20.05 0.40 -14.40
CA LEU A 112 20.42 -0.91 -14.92
C LEU A 112 19.21 -1.52 -15.62
N ARG A 113 19.31 -1.75 -16.93
CA ARG A 113 18.16 -2.21 -17.71
C ARG A 113 18.01 -3.72 -17.61
N ILE A 114 16.83 -4.17 -17.20
CA ILE A 114 16.42 -5.58 -17.23
C ILE A 114 15.93 -5.92 -18.63
N ASP A 115 14.98 -5.14 -19.16
CA ASP A 115 14.40 -5.36 -20.48
C ASP A 115 13.78 -4.09 -21.06
N GLU A 116 13.50 -4.12 -22.36
CA GLU A 116 12.85 -3.05 -23.09
C GLU A 116 11.86 -3.60 -24.13
N TYR A 117 10.91 -2.74 -24.51
CA TYR A 117 10.03 -2.95 -25.67
C TYR A 117 9.05 -4.11 -25.50
N PHE A 118 8.54 -4.31 -24.29
CA PHE A 118 7.35 -5.11 -24.05
C PHE A 118 6.11 -4.22 -23.92
N PHE A 119 4.94 -4.81 -24.19
CA PHE A 119 3.66 -4.12 -24.09
C PHE A 119 3.37 -3.80 -22.62
N ALA A 120 2.93 -2.56 -22.40
CA ALA A 120 2.72 -1.93 -21.09
C ALA A 120 2.26 -2.92 -20.02
N ALA A 121 3.12 -3.15 -19.04
CA ALA A 121 2.68 -3.63 -17.75
C ALA A 121 2.17 -2.43 -16.94
N ASN A 122 1.13 -2.70 -16.15
CA ASN A 122 0.52 -1.70 -15.28
C ASN A 122 1.07 -1.84 -13.85
N ASP A 123 1.56 -3.03 -13.51
CA ASP A 123 2.08 -3.36 -12.20
C ASP A 123 3.09 -4.51 -12.28
N MET A 124 3.84 -4.70 -11.20
CA MET A 124 4.85 -5.73 -11.05
C MET A 124 4.92 -6.26 -9.62
N ALA A 125 5.40 -7.49 -9.47
CA ALA A 125 5.72 -8.11 -8.19
C ALA A 125 7.16 -8.65 -8.21
N ALA A 126 7.82 -8.62 -7.05
CA ALA A 126 9.17 -9.13 -6.86
C ALA A 126 9.15 -10.21 -5.77
N ALA A 127 9.62 -11.42 -6.10
CA ALA A 127 9.69 -12.56 -5.19
C ALA A 127 10.55 -13.68 -5.80
N ASP A 128 10.91 -14.69 -5.03
CA ASP A 128 11.51 -15.92 -5.56
C ASP A 128 10.41 -16.80 -6.18
N PHE A 129 10.22 -16.69 -7.49
CA PHE A 129 9.14 -17.39 -8.19
C PHE A 129 9.55 -18.76 -8.71
N ASP A 130 10.84 -19.08 -8.80
CA ASP A 130 11.31 -20.39 -9.25
C ASP A 130 11.95 -21.26 -8.14
N GLY A 131 12.00 -20.74 -6.92
CA GLY A 131 12.44 -21.44 -5.70
C GLY A 131 13.96 -21.60 -5.63
N ASP A 132 14.72 -20.77 -6.34
CA ASP A 132 16.18 -20.83 -6.38
C ASP A 132 16.88 -19.98 -5.30
N GLY A 133 16.09 -19.24 -4.51
CA GLY A 133 16.54 -18.38 -3.42
C GLY A 133 16.93 -16.97 -3.87
N THR A 134 16.60 -16.57 -5.11
CA THR A 134 16.91 -15.25 -5.65
C THR A 134 15.64 -14.50 -6.04
N THR A 135 15.69 -13.17 -5.99
CA THR A 135 14.52 -12.35 -6.33
C THR A 135 14.33 -12.26 -7.83
N ASP A 136 13.18 -12.76 -8.30
CA ASP A 136 12.65 -12.65 -9.64
C ASP A 136 11.64 -11.49 -9.77
N ILE A 137 11.27 -11.15 -11.01
CA ILE A 137 10.26 -10.12 -11.29
C ILE A 137 9.14 -10.67 -12.17
N ALA A 138 7.91 -10.49 -11.73
CA ALA A 138 6.72 -10.71 -12.53
C ALA A 138 6.12 -9.37 -12.97
N THR A 139 5.70 -9.25 -14.23
CA THR A 139 5.00 -8.05 -14.73
C THR A 139 3.71 -8.44 -15.44
N ALA A 140 2.65 -7.64 -15.25
CA ALA A 140 1.36 -7.88 -15.89
C ALA A 140 0.83 -6.61 -16.55
N GLY A 141 0.28 -6.79 -17.75
CA GLY A 141 -0.12 -5.69 -18.60
C GLY A 141 -1.37 -5.94 -19.40
N VAL A 142 -1.33 -5.57 -20.68
CA VAL A 142 -2.42 -5.84 -21.61
C VAL A 142 -2.33 -7.29 -22.11
N GLY A 143 -2.88 -8.22 -21.33
CA GLY A 143 -3.14 -9.60 -21.77
C GLY A 143 -2.01 -10.60 -21.55
N ASN A 144 -0.83 -10.18 -21.07
CA ASN A 144 0.28 -11.09 -20.80
C ASN A 144 0.75 -10.90 -19.35
N LEU A 145 1.00 -12.03 -18.70
CA LEU A 145 1.77 -12.15 -17.46
C LEU A 145 3.15 -12.69 -17.81
N MET A 146 4.18 -11.92 -17.50
CA MET A 146 5.56 -12.20 -17.87
C MET A 146 6.43 -12.40 -16.62
N LEU A 147 7.39 -13.32 -16.68
CA LEU A 147 8.35 -13.59 -15.62
C LEU A 147 9.78 -13.32 -16.11
N PHE A 148 10.59 -12.71 -15.25
CA PHE A 148 12.01 -12.42 -15.42
C PHE A 148 12.77 -13.07 -14.28
N VAL A 149 13.47 -14.16 -14.56
CA VAL A 149 14.22 -14.93 -13.55
C VAL A 149 15.61 -14.34 -13.36
N ASN A 150 16.10 -14.23 -12.12
CA ASN A 150 17.42 -13.71 -11.75
C ASN A 150 18.35 -14.82 -11.25
N PRO A 151 18.74 -15.79 -12.09
CA PRO A 151 19.28 -17.09 -11.66
C PRO A 151 20.62 -17.05 -10.91
N SER A 152 21.24 -15.88 -10.81
CA SER A 152 22.49 -15.68 -10.07
C SER A 152 22.36 -14.72 -8.90
N GLY A 153 21.17 -14.16 -8.65
CA GLY A 153 20.92 -13.19 -7.60
C GLY A 153 21.91 -12.04 -7.67
N ASN A 154 22.14 -11.47 -8.85
CA ASN A 154 23.10 -10.37 -9.04
C ASN A 154 22.55 -9.28 -9.98
N GLY A 155 21.22 -9.21 -10.09
CA GLY A 155 20.49 -8.36 -11.02
C GLY A 155 20.69 -8.68 -12.51
N THR A 156 21.18 -9.89 -12.85
CA THR A 156 21.26 -10.35 -14.24
C THR A 156 20.09 -11.29 -14.56
N PHE A 157 19.11 -10.77 -15.28
CA PHE A 157 17.89 -11.49 -15.59
C PHE A 157 17.97 -12.33 -16.87
N SER A 158 17.28 -13.45 -16.85
CA SER A 158 16.99 -14.28 -18.02
C SER A 158 16.03 -13.56 -18.98
N PRO A 159 15.99 -13.96 -20.27
CA PRO A 159 14.96 -13.46 -21.18
C PRO A 159 13.56 -13.74 -20.65
N ARG A 160 12.68 -12.74 -20.73
CA ARG A 160 11.29 -12.85 -20.26
C ARG A 160 10.56 -14.08 -20.80
N SER A 161 9.86 -14.79 -19.92
CA SER A 161 8.97 -15.89 -20.26
C SER A 161 7.51 -15.46 -20.05
N MET A 162 6.58 -16.00 -20.84
CA MET A 162 5.16 -15.76 -20.64
C MET A 162 4.59 -16.91 -19.83
N ILE A 163 3.98 -16.61 -18.70
CA ILE A 163 3.43 -17.60 -17.77
C ILE A 163 1.89 -17.61 -17.75
N GLY A 164 1.25 -16.57 -18.30
CA GLY A 164 -0.21 -16.48 -18.34
C GLY A 164 -0.75 -15.41 -19.28
N GLN A 165 -2.07 -15.47 -19.54
CA GLN A 165 -2.80 -14.47 -20.34
C GLN A 165 -4.16 -14.08 -19.72
N PRO A 166 -4.19 -13.53 -18.50
CA PRO A 166 -5.42 -13.26 -17.73
C PRO A 166 -6.24 -12.06 -18.26
N GLY A 167 -5.84 -11.47 -19.39
CA GLY A 167 -6.43 -10.22 -19.88
C GLY A 167 -5.74 -8.99 -19.31
N THR A 168 -6.47 -7.87 -19.20
CA THR A 168 -5.91 -6.60 -18.74
C THR A 168 -5.76 -6.59 -17.23
N ALA A 169 -4.51 -6.56 -16.77
CA ALA A 169 -4.16 -6.40 -15.36
C ALA A 169 -4.27 -4.95 -14.93
N VAL A 170 -4.65 -4.73 -13.68
CA VAL A 170 -4.65 -3.44 -12.98
C VAL A 170 -3.63 -3.48 -11.85
N GLU A 171 -3.49 -4.62 -11.17
CA GLU A 171 -2.61 -4.82 -10.02
C GLU A 171 -2.08 -6.27 -10.01
N LEU A 172 -0.88 -6.46 -9.46
CA LEU A 172 -0.24 -7.75 -9.24
C LEU A 172 0.02 -7.96 -7.74
N LEU A 173 -0.39 -9.12 -7.23
CA LEU A 173 -0.05 -9.55 -5.87
C LEU A 173 0.75 -10.86 -5.94
N ALA A 174 1.65 -11.03 -4.99
CA ALA A 174 2.43 -12.24 -4.80
C ALA A 174 2.43 -12.64 -3.33
N GLY A 175 2.38 -13.94 -3.05
CA GLY A 175 2.43 -14.46 -1.68
C GLY A 175 2.44 -15.98 -1.65
N ASP A 176 3.04 -16.55 -0.60
CA ASP A 176 2.93 -17.97 -0.29
C ASP A 176 1.57 -18.23 0.35
N VAL A 177 0.61 -18.68 -0.47
CA VAL A 177 -0.80 -18.79 -0.07
C VAL A 177 -1.04 -20.00 0.83
N GLU A 178 -0.35 -21.11 0.54
CA GLU A 178 -0.59 -22.42 1.16
C GLU A 178 0.57 -22.87 2.08
N HIS A 179 1.55 -21.99 2.32
CA HIS A 179 2.75 -22.26 3.11
C HIS A 179 3.58 -23.43 2.59
N ASP A 180 3.72 -23.51 1.26
CA ASP A 180 4.53 -24.52 0.59
C ASP A 180 5.87 -23.99 0.07
N ASP A 181 6.25 -22.76 0.47
CA ASP A 181 7.44 -22.02 0.04
C ASP A 181 7.41 -21.67 -1.48
N ASP A 182 6.30 -21.93 -2.18
CA ASP A 182 6.12 -21.56 -3.59
C ASP A 182 5.27 -20.28 -3.70
N ILE A 183 5.88 -19.19 -4.14
CA ILE A 183 5.16 -17.91 -4.22
C ILE A 183 4.16 -17.92 -5.37
N ASP A 184 2.87 -17.79 -5.03
CA ASP A 184 1.76 -17.68 -5.98
C ASP A 184 1.65 -16.27 -6.55
N LEU A 185 0.96 -16.14 -7.69
CA LEU A 185 0.66 -14.86 -8.34
C LEU A 185 -0.84 -14.63 -8.51
N PHE A 186 -1.28 -13.39 -8.23
CA PHE A 186 -2.65 -12.94 -8.47
C PHE A 186 -2.63 -11.77 -9.42
N VAL A 187 -3.39 -11.89 -10.51
CA VAL A 187 -3.59 -10.82 -11.48
C VAL A 187 -4.97 -10.23 -11.29
N VAL A 188 -4.99 -9.02 -10.74
CA VAL A 188 -6.23 -8.27 -10.48
C VAL A 188 -6.62 -7.55 -11.76
N GLY A 189 -7.70 -7.99 -12.40
CA GLY A 189 -8.30 -7.34 -13.55
C GLY A 189 -9.44 -6.41 -13.15
N ASN A 190 -10.09 -5.78 -14.13
CA ASN A 190 -11.20 -4.85 -13.86
C ASN A 190 -12.44 -5.49 -13.21
N SER A 191 -12.64 -6.80 -13.38
CA SER A 191 -13.87 -7.50 -12.98
C SER A 191 -13.63 -8.92 -12.41
N SER A 192 -12.36 -9.32 -12.29
CA SER A 192 -11.98 -10.66 -11.84
C SER A 192 -10.55 -10.62 -11.32
N VAL A 193 -10.21 -11.58 -10.49
CA VAL A 193 -8.84 -11.90 -10.11
C VAL A 193 -8.50 -13.26 -10.71
N SER A 194 -7.36 -13.35 -11.40
CA SER A 194 -6.81 -14.64 -11.84
C SER A 194 -5.74 -15.07 -10.85
N TRP A 195 -5.91 -16.23 -10.23
CA TRP A 195 -4.93 -16.87 -9.37
C TRP A 195 -4.09 -17.87 -10.16
N PHE A 196 -2.79 -17.64 -10.21
CA PHE A 196 -1.77 -18.51 -10.81
C PHE A 196 -1.00 -19.17 -9.68
N ARG A 197 -1.35 -20.41 -9.37
CA ARG A 197 -0.61 -21.22 -8.41
C ARG A 197 0.76 -21.57 -8.95
N ASN A 198 1.77 -21.47 -8.10
CA ASN A 198 3.12 -21.91 -8.36
C ASN A 198 3.31 -23.35 -7.84
N ALA A 199 4.28 -24.05 -8.42
CA ALA A 199 4.62 -25.43 -8.06
C ALA A 199 6.11 -25.63 -8.32
N GLY A 200 6.96 -24.91 -7.57
CA GLY A 200 8.41 -24.89 -7.72
C GLY A 200 8.89 -24.31 -9.04
N GLY A 201 8.33 -23.17 -9.46
CA GLY A 201 8.67 -22.45 -10.70
C GLY A 201 7.82 -22.81 -11.92
N GLU A 202 6.90 -23.76 -11.80
CA GLU A 202 5.90 -24.06 -12.83
C GLU A 202 4.52 -23.50 -12.43
N PHE A 203 4.12 -22.40 -13.06
CA PHE A 203 2.79 -21.84 -12.87
C PHE A 203 1.71 -22.72 -13.51
N LEU A 204 0.72 -23.10 -12.70
CA LEU A 204 -0.46 -23.86 -13.12
C LEU A 204 -1.45 -22.99 -13.92
N PRO A 205 -2.39 -23.60 -14.65
CA PRO A 205 -3.45 -22.86 -15.33
C PRO A 205 -4.26 -21.98 -14.36
N GLU A 206 -4.65 -20.78 -14.82
CA GLU A 206 -5.34 -19.80 -13.98
C GLU A 206 -6.65 -20.32 -13.38
N ILE A 207 -6.87 -19.99 -12.11
CA ILE A 207 -8.17 -20.07 -11.43
C ILE A 207 -8.78 -18.68 -11.46
N VAL A 208 -9.92 -18.54 -12.15
CA VAL A 208 -10.60 -17.25 -12.25
C VAL A 208 -11.57 -17.07 -11.09
N ILE A 209 -11.27 -16.10 -10.23
CA ILE A 209 -12.12 -15.63 -9.13
C ILE A 209 -12.91 -14.44 -9.66
N ALA A 210 -14.20 -14.63 -9.91
CA ALA A 210 -15.04 -13.65 -10.60
C ALA A 210 -15.99 -12.92 -9.64
N ASP A 211 -16.05 -11.59 -9.76
CA ASP A 211 -17.01 -10.74 -9.03
C ASP A 211 -18.09 -10.18 -9.99
N GLU A 212 -18.88 -11.10 -10.57
CA GLU A 212 -20.16 -10.88 -11.28
C GLU A 212 -20.31 -9.64 -12.20
N GLY A 213 -19.23 -9.17 -12.84
CA GLY A 213 -19.30 -8.04 -13.78
C GLY A 213 -19.30 -6.66 -13.13
N ARG A 214 -18.86 -6.56 -11.87
CA ARG A 214 -18.51 -5.28 -11.24
C ARG A 214 -17.20 -4.76 -11.84
N THR A 215 -17.02 -3.45 -11.86
CA THR A 215 -15.87 -2.79 -12.51
C THR A 215 -15.03 -2.07 -11.48
N GLY A 216 -13.72 -1.94 -11.69
CA GLY A 216 -12.85 -1.15 -10.83
C GLY A 216 -12.50 -1.95 -9.58
N ALA A 217 -11.24 -2.36 -9.48
CA ALA A 217 -10.82 -3.38 -8.55
C ALA A 217 -9.46 -3.07 -7.94
N THR A 218 -9.30 -3.51 -6.70
CA THR A 218 -8.03 -3.64 -5.98
C THR A 218 -8.14 -4.86 -5.08
N ALA A 219 -7.01 -5.48 -4.76
CA ALA A 219 -6.98 -6.61 -3.86
C ALA A 219 -5.85 -6.50 -2.83
N ALA A 220 -5.96 -7.31 -1.78
CA ALA A 220 -4.91 -7.54 -0.81
C ALA A 220 -4.89 -9.02 -0.43
N LEU A 221 -3.71 -9.52 -0.04
CA LEU A 221 -3.54 -10.84 0.56
C LEU A 221 -3.27 -10.68 2.06
N ALA A 222 -3.96 -11.44 2.89
CA ALA A 222 -3.77 -11.47 4.35
C ALA A 222 -4.44 -12.70 4.96
N ASP A 223 -3.89 -13.25 6.04
CA ASP A 223 -4.57 -14.26 6.86
C ASP A 223 -5.65 -13.56 7.71
N LEU A 224 -6.92 -13.66 7.33
CA LEU A 224 -8.03 -13.01 8.02
C LEU A 224 -8.75 -13.92 9.01
N ASP A 225 -8.55 -15.23 8.96
CA ASP A 225 -9.22 -16.17 9.85
C ASP A 225 -8.30 -17.01 10.75
N GLY A 226 -7.02 -16.66 10.78
CA GLY A 226 -6.02 -17.19 11.69
C GLY A 226 -5.63 -18.63 11.36
N ASP A 227 -5.91 -19.10 10.13
CA ASP A 227 -5.57 -20.45 9.69
C ASP A 227 -4.13 -20.55 9.11
N SER A 228 -3.41 -19.42 9.11
CA SER A 228 -2.08 -19.18 8.56
C SER A 228 -2.03 -19.07 7.04
N ASN A 229 -3.01 -19.58 6.29
CA ASN A 229 -3.02 -19.41 4.84
C ASN A 229 -3.40 -17.97 4.48
N LEU A 230 -2.87 -17.47 3.36
CA LEU A 230 -3.28 -16.15 2.89
C LEU A 230 -4.68 -16.23 2.26
N ASP A 231 -5.56 -15.34 2.68
CA ASP A 231 -6.83 -15.10 2.02
C ASP A 231 -6.73 -13.97 0.98
N LEU A 232 -7.70 -13.91 0.08
CA LEU A 232 -7.86 -12.82 -0.87
C LEU A 232 -8.99 -11.88 -0.42
N ILE A 233 -8.65 -10.61 -0.25
CA ILE A 233 -9.62 -9.53 -0.10
C ILE A 233 -9.70 -8.82 -1.45
N PHE A 234 -10.88 -8.80 -2.05
CA PHE A 234 -11.13 -8.15 -3.32
C PHE A 234 -12.19 -7.07 -3.14
N ALA A 235 -11.82 -5.84 -3.49
CA ALA A 235 -12.75 -4.72 -3.47
C ALA A 235 -13.09 -4.27 -4.88
N SER A 236 -14.38 -4.20 -5.17
CA SER A 236 -14.93 -3.66 -6.40
C SER A 236 -15.71 -2.37 -6.16
N THR A 237 -16.31 -1.80 -7.20
CA THR A 237 -17.05 -0.52 -7.12
C THR A 237 -18.14 -0.43 -6.06
N ASP A 238 -18.70 -1.53 -5.57
CA ASP A 238 -19.84 -1.51 -4.64
C ASP A 238 -19.77 -2.63 -3.59
N ARG A 239 -18.63 -3.32 -3.51
CA ARG A 239 -18.48 -4.53 -2.71
C ARG A 239 -17.04 -4.70 -2.24
N VAL A 240 -16.89 -5.20 -1.01
CA VAL A 240 -15.65 -5.84 -0.57
C VAL A 240 -15.99 -7.30 -0.31
N SER A 241 -15.21 -8.21 -0.87
CA SER A 241 -15.39 -9.66 -0.73
C SER A 241 -14.12 -10.29 -0.21
N TRP A 242 -14.27 -11.26 0.68
CA TRP A 242 -13.21 -12.06 1.26
C TRP A 242 -13.35 -13.50 0.75
N TRP A 243 -12.25 -14.04 0.24
CA TRP A 243 -12.16 -15.35 -0.37
C TRP A 243 -11.08 -16.17 0.31
N ARG A 244 -11.46 -17.35 0.79
CA ARG A 244 -10.52 -18.36 1.27
C ARG A 244 -9.86 -19.05 0.10
N LEU A 245 -8.55 -19.25 0.19
CA LEU A 245 -7.74 -19.87 -0.83
C LEU A 245 -7.11 -21.14 -0.25
N GLN A 246 -7.54 -22.31 -0.73
CA GLN A 246 -7.05 -23.58 -0.20
C GLN A 246 -7.13 -24.70 -1.24
N ASP A 247 -6.04 -25.46 -1.37
CA ASP A 247 -5.91 -26.61 -2.26
C ASP A 247 -6.32 -26.30 -3.71
N GLY A 248 -6.01 -25.10 -4.20
CA GLY A 248 -6.45 -24.63 -5.52
C GLY A 248 -7.96 -24.40 -5.66
N ILE A 249 -8.63 -24.09 -4.55
CA ILE A 249 -10.03 -23.69 -4.51
C ILE A 249 -10.10 -22.29 -3.92
N ALA A 250 -10.83 -21.40 -4.61
CA ALA A 250 -11.21 -20.10 -4.07
C ALA A 250 -12.69 -20.15 -3.67
N GLU A 251 -12.98 -20.02 -2.37
CA GLU A 251 -14.33 -20.01 -1.82
C GLU A 251 -14.64 -18.64 -1.23
N GLU A 252 -15.74 -18.02 -1.67
CA GLU A 252 -16.19 -16.76 -1.08
C GLU A 252 -16.66 -17.01 0.36
N ALA A 253 -15.89 -16.52 1.34
CA ALA A 253 -16.19 -16.67 2.75
C ALA A 253 -17.20 -15.62 3.23
N LEU A 254 -17.04 -14.37 2.77
CA LEU A 254 -17.94 -13.27 3.11
C LEU A 254 -17.92 -12.18 2.04
N SER A 255 -19.00 -11.41 1.99
CA SER A 255 -18.98 -10.14 1.29
C SER A 255 -19.85 -9.09 1.93
N PHE A 256 -19.42 -7.84 1.80
CA PHE A 256 -20.10 -6.64 2.28
C PHE A 256 -20.61 -5.84 1.08
N SER A 257 -21.87 -5.43 1.11
CA SER A 257 -22.50 -4.61 0.07
C SER A 257 -23.40 -3.55 0.71
N GLU A 258 -23.36 -2.30 0.22
CA GLU A 258 -24.19 -1.14 0.65
C GLU A 258 -24.22 -0.83 2.17
N PRO A 259 -23.96 0.43 2.63
CA PRO A 259 -23.77 1.67 1.88
C PRO A 259 -22.28 1.91 1.55
N PHE A 260 -21.72 1.07 0.69
CA PHE A 260 -20.29 1.02 0.37
C PHE A 260 -20.01 1.25 -1.12
N PRO A 261 -20.34 2.41 -1.69
CA PRO A 261 -19.91 2.72 -3.05
C PRO A 261 -18.43 3.14 -3.05
N LEU A 262 -17.70 2.63 -4.04
CA LEU A 262 -16.39 3.02 -4.59
C LEU A 262 -15.13 2.79 -3.74
N SER A 263 -14.86 1.55 -3.31
CA SER A 263 -13.52 1.20 -2.83
C SER A 263 -12.48 1.37 -3.95
N ARG A 264 -11.41 2.10 -3.68
CA ARG A 264 -10.31 2.31 -4.65
C ARG A 264 -9.01 1.65 -4.24
N ARG A 265 -8.76 1.50 -2.95
CA ARG A 265 -7.53 0.93 -2.39
C ARG A 265 -7.86 0.12 -1.14
N LEU A 266 -7.16 -1.00 -0.97
CA LEU A 266 -7.21 -1.86 0.20
C LEU A 266 -5.86 -1.88 0.91
N SER A 267 -5.90 -2.09 2.22
CA SER A 267 -4.76 -2.50 3.03
C SER A 267 -5.29 -3.27 4.24
N THR A 268 -4.43 -3.99 4.94
CA THR A 268 -4.78 -4.70 6.18
C THR A 268 -3.76 -4.39 7.26
N ALA A 269 -4.23 -4.32 8.50
CA ALA A 269 -3.43 -4.13 9.70
C ALA A 269 -4.32 -4.37 10.92
N ASP A 270 -3.71 -4.61 12.08
CA ASP A 270 -4.38 -4.73 13.37
C ASP A 270 -4.58 -3.32 13.96
N PHE A 271 -5.66 -2.62 13.60
CA PHE A 271 -5.80 -1.19 13.92
C PHE A 271 -6.19 -0.91 15.38
N ASP A 272 -6.79 -1.89 16.06
CA ASP A 272 -7.20 -1.77 17.46
C ASP A 272 -6.30 -2.57 18.43
N GLN A 273 -5.26 -3.22 17.91
CA GLN A 273 -4.24 -3.96 18.65
C GLN A 273 -4.80 -5.17 19.42
N ASP A 274 -5.85 -5.79 18.91
CA ASP A 274 -6.44 -7.00 19.51
C ASP A 274 -5.76 -8.30 19.03
N GLY A 275 -4.89 -8.19 18.02
CA GLY A 275 -4.12 -9.28 17.44
C GLY A 275 -4.68 -9.85 16.15
N ASP A 276 -5.83 -9.33 15.69
CA ASP A 276 -6.52 -9.78 14.49
C ASP A 276 -6.36 -8.74 13.36
N LEU A 277 -6.18 -9.20 12.11
CA LEU A 277 -6.04 -8.27 10.98
C LEU A 277 -7.40 -7.71 10.55
N ASP A 278 -7.46 -6.38 10.45
CA ASP A 278 -8.61 -5.62 9.98
C ASP A 278 -8.47 -5.22 8.51
N ILE A 279 -9.58 -4.77 7.91
CA ILE A 279 -9.62 -4.32 6.52
C ILE A 279 -9.72 -2.80 6.45
N LEU A 280 -8.70 -2.14 5.88
CA LEU A 280 -8.71 -0.73 5.53
C LEU A 280 -9.15 -0.54 4.07
N THR A 281 -10.05 0.41 3.83
CA THR A 281 -10.47 0.81 2.49
C THR A 281 -10.53 2.33 2.34
N SER A 282 -10.30 2.80 1.11
CA SER A 282 -10.62 4.17 0.71
C SER A 282 -11.84 4.22 -0.20
N ASP A 283 -12.75 5.13 0.10
CA ASP A 283 -13.88 5.48 -0.73
C ASP A 283 -13.75 6.90 -1.30
N GLY A 284 -14.06 7.04 -2.60
CA GLY A 284 -14.10 8.32 -3.31
C GLY A 284 -15.17 9.33 -2.84
N TYR A 285 -16.16 8.95 -2.03
CA TYR A 285 -17.18 9.87 -1.51
C TYR A 285 -17.10 10.15 -0.01
N PHE A 286 -16.68 9.17 0.77
CA PHE A 286 -16.75 9.18 2.23
C PHE A 286 -15.40 8.96 2.91
N GLY A 287 -14.29 8.93 2.17
CA GLY A 287 -12.92 8.95 2.69
C GLY A 287 -12.37 7.59 3.11
N VAL A 288 -11.48 7.57 4.09
CA VAL A 288 -10.75 6.36 4.53
C VAL A 288 -11.44 5.74 5.74
N ARG A 289 -11.60 4.41 5.74
CA ARG A 289 -12.31 3.65 6.78
C ARG A 289 -11.65 2.30 7.01
N TRP A 290 -11.76 1.75 8.21
CA TRP A 290 -11.41 0.36 8.50
C TRP A 290 -12.57 -0.43 9.11
N PHE A 291 -12.53 -1.75 8.94
CA PHE A 291 -13.52 -2.71 9.42
C PHE A 291 -12.87 -3.72 10.35
N GLU A 292 -13.39 -3.81 11.57
CA GLU A 292 -12.90 -4.68 12.64
C GLU A 292 -13.16 -6.15 12.36
N ASN A 293 -12.11 -6.96 12.46
CA ASN A 293 -12.20 -8.41 12.54
C ASN A 293 -12.44 -8.85 13.98
N MET A 294 -13.69 -8.76 14.42
CA MET A 294 -14.10 -8.84 15.84
C MET A 294 -13.72 -10.13 16.60
N ASN A 295 -13.12 -11.12 15.93
CA ASN A 295 -12.76 -12.39 16.55
C ASN A 295 -11.62 -13.16 15.89
N GLY A 296 -10.90 -12.56 14.93
CA GLY A 296 -9.79 -13.21 14.25
C GLY A 296 -10.16 -14.40 13.38
N ALA A 297 -11.45 -14.63 13.12
CA ALA A 297 -11.95 -15.71 12.28
C ALA A 297 -12.72 -15.17 11.06
N GLY A 298 -12.40 -13.94 10.67
CA GLY A 298 -13.02 -13.19 9.57
C GLY A 298 -14.47 -12.80 9.84
N VAL A 299 -14.83 -12.52 11.10
CA VAL A 299 -16.17 -12.03 11.46
C VAL A 299 -16.16 -10.52 11.57
N PHE A 300 -16.54 -9.87 10.48
CA PHE A 300 -16.63 -8.41 10.41
C PHE A 300 -18.08 -7.90 10.56
N SER A 301 -18.23 -6.70 11.11
CA SER A 301 -19.52 -6.01 11.15
C SER A 301 -19.93 -5.53 9.76
N SER A 302 -21.15 -5.89 9.32
CA SER A 302 -21.68 -5.41 8.03
C SER A 302 -22.17 -3.96 8.07
N THR A 303 -22.23 -3.34 9.25
CA THR A 303 -22.83 -2.00 9.45
C THR A 303 -21.95 -1.04 10.22
N GLU A 304 -20.98 -1.53 10.97
CA GLU A 304 -20.06 -0.72 11.77
C GLU A 304 -18.70 -0.67 11.10
N PHE A 305 -18.08 0.50 11.15
CA PHE A 305 -16.76 0.78 10.61
C PHE A 305 -16.21 2.02 11.31
N HIS A 306 -14.90 2.11 11.35
CA HIS A 306 -14.19 3.23 11.93
C HIS A 306 -13.77 4.18 10.82
N ARG A 307 -13.95 5.49 11.04
CA ARG A 307 -13.61 6.52 10.06
C ARG A 307 -12.25 7.10 10.42
N VAL A 308 -11.31 7.01 9.48
CA VAL A 308 -9.98 7.62 9.61
C VAL A 308 -10.05 9.07 9.15
N ALA A 309 -10.62 9.33 7.97
CA ALA A 309 -10.67 10.67 7.42
C ALA A 309 -11.90 10.92 6.54
N ASN A 310 -12.44 12.14 6.61
CA ASN A 310 -13.56 12.58 5.79
C ASN A 310 -13.07 13.19 4.46
N THR A 311 -13.74 12.86 3.36
CA THR A 311 -13.60 13.52 2.04
C THR A 311 -12.20 13.50 1.42
N PHE A 312 -11.79 12.34 0.91
CA PHE A 312 -10.76 12.23 -0.14
C PHE A 312 -11.42 11.72 -1.40
N GLN A 313 -11.32 12.46 -2.51
CA GLN A 313 -12.02 12.07 -3.73
C GLN A 313 -11.19 11.11 -4.60
N HIS A 314 -9.86 11.14 -4.47
CA HIS A 314 -8.97 10.46 -5.41
C HIS A 314 -7.68 9.95 -4.75
N LEU A 315 -7.78 9.00 -3.82
CA LEU A 315 -6.57 8.29 -3.37
C LEU A 315 -6.04 7.35 -4.47
N SER A 316 -4.75 7.49 -4.77
CA SER A 316 -4.00 6.67 -5.73
C SER A 316 -3.18 5.55 -5.07
N SER A 317 -2.96 5.60 -3.76
CA SER A 317 -2.44 4.50 -2.95
C SER A 317 -2.91 4.68 -1.50
N LEU A 318 -2.94 3.57 -0.76
CA LEU A 318 -3.28 3.52 0.66
C LEU A 318 -2.51 2.35 1.27
N GLN A 319 -1.69 2.60 2.29
CA GLN A 319 -0.88 1.58 2.95
C GLN A 319 -0.93 1.78 4.45
N ALA A 320 -1.27 0.71 5.18
CA ALA A 320 -1.13 0.66 6.63
C ALA A 320 0.35 0.40 6.98
N VAL A 321 0.93 1.22 7.85
CA VAL A 321 2.34 1.13 8.21
C VAL A 321 2.58 1.80 9.56
N ASN A 322 3.47 1.26 10.38
CA ASN A 322 3.94 1.96 11.57
C ASN A 322 5.04 2.96 11.17
N MET A 323 4.66 4.22 10.91
CA MET A 323 5.53 5.23 10.32
C MET A 323 6.47 5.86 11.35
N ASP A 324 6.03 6.03 12.59
CA ASP A 324 6.78 6.74 13.63
C ASP A 324 7.31 5.86 14.78
N LYS A 325 7.09 4.54 14.69
CA LYS A 325 7.58 3.49 15.61
C LYS A 325 6.91 3.51 16.99
N ASP A 326 5.72 4.09 17.12
CA ASP A 326 4.99 4.11 18.39
C ASP A 326 4.20 2.82 18.69
N LYS A 327 4.15 1.90 17.72
CA LYS A 327 3.51 0.57 17.75
C LYS A 327 2.01 0.60 17.46
N ASP A 328 1.49 1.70 16.96
CA ASP A 328 0.23 1.69 16.24
C ASP A 328 0.46 1.69 14.72
N TRP A 329 -0.61 1.45 13.98
CA TRP A 329 -0.61 1.42 12.52
C TRP A 329 -1.11 2.74 11.97
N ASP A 330 -0.21 3.49 11.33
CA ASP A 330 -0.53 4.67 10.56
C ASP A 330 -0.99 4.33 9.15
N ILE A 331 -1.45 5.34 8.43
CA ILE A 331 -1.93 5.19 7.05
C ILE A 331 -1.23 6.18 6.14
N ILE A 332 -0.36 5.69 5.24
CA ILE A 332 0.21 6.48 4.16
C ILE A 332 -0.75 6.47 2.96
N TYR A 333 -0.90 7.62 2.32
CA TYR A 333 -1.71 7.76 1.13
C TYR A 333 -1.04 8.64 0.08
N THR A 334 -1.43 8.42 -1.17
CA THR A 334 -1.19 9.37 -2.24
C THR A 334 -2.48 9.90 -2.83
N ASP A 335 -2.49 11.17 -3.22
CA ASP A 335 -3.55 11.81 -3.97
C ASP A 335 -2.93 12.58 -5.16
N PRO A 336 -3.44 12.42 -6.39
CA PRO A 336 -2.90 13.12 -7.57
C PRO A 336 -2.94 14.66 -7.50
N ASN A 337 -3.66 15.24 -6.54
CA ASN A 337 -3.75 16.68 -6.31
C ASN A 337 -3.02 17.12 -5.04
N LEU A 338 -2.97 16.28 -3.99
CA LEU A 338 -2.37 16.63 -2.70
C LEU A 338 -0.96 16.05 -2.51
N GLY A 339 -0.49 15.18 -3.41
CA GLY A 339 0.81 14.53 -3.29
C GLY A 339 0.77 13.33 -2.34
N ILE A 340 1.82 13.17 -1.54
CA ILE A 340 1.97 12.11 -0.55
C ILE A 340 1.64 12.69 0.83
N GLY A 341 0.86 11.97 1.62
CA GLY A 341 0.57 12.30 3.02
C GLY A 341 0.38 11.06 3.87
N TRP A 342 0.16 11.25 5.17
CA TRP A 342 -0.15 10.14 6.08
C TRP A 342 -1.11 10.59 7.20
N PHE A 343 -1.85 9.63 7.75
CA PHE A 343 -2.67 9.78 8.94
C PHE A 343 -2.00 9.04 10.09
N GLU A 344 -1.74 9.77 11.18
CA GLU A 344 -1.18 9.21 12.40
C GLU A 344 -2.31 8.58 13.24
N ASN A 345 -2.16 7.33 13.68
CA ASN A 345 -3.19 6.62 14.44
C ASN A 345 -3.09 6.83 15.95
N ARG A 346 -2.96 8.09 16.38
CA ARG A 346 -2.77 8.42 17.80
C ARG A 346 -3.88 7.86 18.67
N VAL A 347 -3.50 7.19 19.75
CA VAL A 347 -4.39 6.92 20.88
C VAL A 347 -4.96 8.25 21.37
N ALA A 348 -6.29 8.39 21.29
CA ALA A 348 -6.95 9.60 21.75
C ALA A 348 -6.57 9.84 23.21
N GLY A 349 -6.04 11.03 23.51
CA GLY A 349 -5.63 11.38 24.87
C GLY A 349 -4.17 11.18 25.19
N ASP A 350 -3.48 10.28 24.49
CA ASP A 350 -2.08 9.97 24.74
C ASP A 350 -1.18 11.09 24.21
N ILE A 351 -0.88 12.05 25.09
CA ILE A 351 -0.05 13.21 24.76
C ILE A 351 1.43 12.82 24.74
N ASN A 352 1.79 11.75 25.44
CA ASN A 352 3.17 11.39 25.69
C ASN A 352 3.72 10.34 24.70
N GLY A 353 2.84 9.71 23.92
CA GLY A 353 3.16 8.76 22.85
C GLY A 353 3.63 7.41 23.39
N ASP A 354 3.13 6.97 24.56
CA ASP A 354 3.43 5.66 25.11
C ASP A 354 2.40 4.58 24.74
N GLY A 355 1.42 4.95 23.91
CA GLY A 355 0.32 4.11 23.44
C GLY A 355 -0.79 3.95 24.47
N VAL A 356 -0.78 4.71 25.57
CA VAL A 356 -1.75 4.57 26.65
C VAL A 356 -2.28 5.94 27.05
N PHE A 357 -3.61 6.08 27.12
CA PHE A 357 -4.20 7.26 27.74
C PHE A 357 -4.35 7.06 29.25
N ASP A 358 -3.53 7.73 30.06
CA ASP A 358 -3.55 7.59 31.52
C ASP A 358 -3.53 8.94 32.28
N SER A 359 -3.32 8.87 33.59
CA SER A 359 -3.26 10.06 34.44
C SER A 359 -2.10 11.01 34.09
N SER A 360 -1.02 10.50 33.51
CA SER A 360 0.15 11.28 33.12
C SER A 360 -0.16 12.19 31.93
N ASP A 361 -0.97 11.75 30.97
CA ASP A 361 -1.42 12.57 29.85
C ASP A 361 -2.35 13.68 30.28
N LEU A 362 -3.32 13.35 31.14
CA LEU A 362 -4.19 14.36 31.74
C LEU A 362 -3.35 15.42 32.44
N VAL A 363 -2.36 15.02 33.24
CA VAL A 363 -1.46 15.96 33.91
C VAL A 363 -0.70 16.82 32.90
N ALA A 364 -0.19 16.25 31.81
CA ALA A 364 0.50 16.98 30.75
C ALA A 364 -0.43 17.98 30.04
N ALA A 365 -1.64 17.55 29.65
CA ALA A 365 -2.67 18.40 29.03
C ALA A 365 -3.01 19.59 29.92
N PHE A 366 -3.32 19.34 31.19
CA PHE A 366 -3.68 20.40 32.13
C PHE A 366 -2.50 21.31 32.48
N ALA A 367 -1.28 20.80 32.46
CA ALA A 367 -0.08 21.60 32.67
C ALA A 367 0.16 22.62 31.53
N ALA A 368 -0.35 22.37 30.32
CA ALA A 368 -0.32 23.35 29.23
C ALA A 368 -1.16 24.60 29.55
N GLY A 369 -2.13 24.49 30.47
CA GLY A 369 -2.90 25.62 30.99
C GLY A 369 -3.92 26.21 30.01
N GLN A 370 -4.31 25.44 28.99
CA GLN A 370 -5.25 25.87 27.94
C GLN A 370 -6.67 25.38 28.14
N TYR A 371 -6.90 24.52 29.15
CA TYR A 371 -8.24 24.03 29.49
C TYR A 371 -9.19 25.17 29.81
N GLU A 372 -10.21 25.36 28.98
CA GLU A 372 -11.26 26.38 29.15
C GLU A 372 -10.69 27.80 29.39
N ASP A 373 -9.56 28.13 28.74
CA ASP A 373 -8.83 29.38 28.96
C ASP A 373 -9.47 30.60 28.26
N GLY A 374 -10.41 30.35 27.36
CA GLY A 374 -11.15 31.35 26.59
C GLY A 374 -10.35 32.01 25.45
N ILE A 375 -9.17 31.49 25.11
CA ILE A 375 -8.32 31.95 24.01
C ILE A 375 -8.58 31.07 22.79
N ARG A 376 -9.22 31.65 21.77
CA ARG A 376 -9.61 30.87 20.60
C ARG A 376 -8.43 30.28 19.83
N ARG A 377 -8.54 28.99 19.50
CA ARG A 377 -7.70 28.23 18.58
C ARG A 377 -6.21 28.25 18.95
N ASN A 378 -5.91 28.20 20.25
CA ASN A 378 -4.55 28.12 20.75
C ASN A 378 -4.14 26.70 21.19
N SER A 379 -5.08 25.76 21.18
CA SER A 379 -4.85 24.38 21.60
C SER A 379 -4.41 23.50 20.45
N THR A 380 -3.63 22.49 20.80
CA THR A 380 -3.12 21.42 19.95
C THR A 380 -3.37 20.10 20.67
N PHE A 381 -3.21 18.98 19.96
CA PHE A 381 -3.30 17.65 20.57
C PHE A 381 -2.48 17.52 21.87
N PHE A 382 -1.23 18.00 21.87
CA PHE A 382 -0.32 17.97 23.04
C PHE A 382 -0.72 18.89 24.20
N SER A 383 -1.76 19.71 24.00
CA SER A 383 -2.30 20.62 25.01
C SER A 383 -3.79 20.38 25.29
N GLY A 384 -4.34 19.27 24.77
CA GLY A 384 -5.67 18.76 25.08
C GLY A 384 -6.74 18.95 24.01
N ASP A 385 -6.41 19.47 22.82
CA ASP A 385 -7.35 19.50 21.67
C ASP A 385 -7.40 18.12 20.99
N TRP A 386 -8.14 17.20 21.59
CA TRP A 386 -8.24 15.81 21.13
C TRP A 386 -9.35 15.59 20.12
N ASN A 387 -10.34 16.49 20.06
CA ASN A 387 -11.40 16.44 19.04
C ASN A 387 -11.06 17.25 17.77
N GLY A 388 -9.96 18.03 17.78
CA GLY A 388 -9.42 18.75 16.63
C GLY A 388 -10.14 20.06 16.27
N ASP A 389 -10.92 20.64 17.19
CA ASP A 389 -11.63 21.90 16.95
C ASP A 389 -10.78 23.17 17.25
N GLY A 390 -9.61 22.97 17.85
CA GLY A 390 -8.63 23.99 18.21
C GLY A 390 -8.71 24.48 19.65
N GLU A 391 -9.59 23.93 20.49
CA GLU A 391 -9.81 24.37 21.88
C GLU A 391 -9.71 23.17 22.84
N PHE A 392 -8.97 23.29 23.95
CA PHE A 392 -9.04 22.28 25.01
C PHE A 392 -10.22 22.56 25.95
N THR A 393 -11.28 21.77 25.83
CA THR A 393 -12.52 21.96 26.59
C THR A 393 -13.01 20.66 27.24
N THR A 394 -14.13 20.76 27.96
CA THR A 394 -14.84 19.57 28.44
C THR A 394 -15.23 18.61 27.30
N GLN A 395 -15.40 19.09 26.06
CA GLN A 395 -15.76 18.25 24.92
C GLN A 395 -14.63 17.31 24.51
N ASP A 396 -13.37 17.72 24.65
CA ASP A 396 -12.20 16.88 24.43
C ASP A 396 -12.09 15.77 25.47
N LEU A 397 -12.34 16.10 26.74
CA LEU A 397 -12.40 15.10 27.80
C LEU A 397 -13.52 14.07 27.52
N VAL A 398 -14.70 14.54 27.10
CA VAL A 398 -15.80 13.62 26.76
C VAL A 398 -15.44 12.78 25.54
N PHE A 399 -14.85 13.38 24.50
CA PHE A 399 -14.40 12.69 23.30
C PHE A 399 -13.43 11.56 23.68
N VAL A 400 -12.38 11.88 24.43
CA VAL A 400 -11.34 10.88 24.77
C VAL A 400 -11.85 9.74 25.64
N PHE A 401 -12.80 9.98 26.55
CA PHE A 401 -13.42 8.91 27.33
C PHE A 401 -14.45 8.09 26.53
N GLN A 402 -14.88 8.59 25.37
CA GLN A 402 -15.76 7.86 24.46
C GLN A 402 -15.00 7.08 23.40
N THR A 403 -13.86 7.58 22.95
CA THR A 403 -13.09 7.02 21.83
C THR A 403 -11.78 6.36 22.24
N GLY A 404 -11.22 6.71 23.39
CA GLY A 404 -9.95 6.17 23.90
C GLY A 404 -10.15 5.11 24.98
N VAL A 405 -9.06 4.41 25.30
CA VAL A 405 -8.99 3.41 26.36
C VAL A 405 -8.23 4.02 27.54
N TYR A 406 -8.95 4.62 28.50
CA TYR A 406 -8.32 5.15 29.71
C TYR A 406 -7.84 4.01 30.61
N VAL A 407 -6.56 4.07 31.02
CA VAL A 407 -5.95 3.10 31.93
C VAL A 407 -5.61 3.78 33.26
N ASP A 408 -5.93 3.11 34.37
CA ASP A 408 -5.78 3.59 35.76
C ASP A 408 -4.33 3.55 36.28
#